data_AF-A0A016UJ83-F1
#
_entry.id   AF-A0A016UJ83-F1
#
_cell.length_a   1.000
_cell.length_b   1.000
_cell.length_c   1.000
_cell.angle_alpha   90.00
_cell.angle_beta   90.00
_cell.angle_gamma   90.00
#
_symmetry.space_group_name_H-M   'P 1'
#
loop_
_entity.id
_entity.type
_entity.pdbx_description
1 polymer ?
#
loop_
_entity_poly.entity_id
_entity_poly.type
_entity_poly.pdbx_seq_one_letter_code
_entity_poly.pdbx_strand_id
1 'polypeptide(L)'
;MVVEASDKEKLDEVDMILAAEDGQIKRSRDPKMCHHNARQKCAHCLPIDPYDEDYLKSKDIKHMSFHAHVRKLTSGHGKGSQVKRPLENIRCAINLNCPAHKPYPKGVCTKCKPPMMTLNRQDAFFLSAEECITAGYLQSKNPNITEYCSDRHFGSKFVTVVASGDEQEQVNFHGYQEKNQYGAEVLKDGRPLPVEFLLVDVPTGMPKEPQYTFSPPRTARFAIENRDTMGEIQGGANLSAYCAEYTLNEFLEQATNFHFLLYLMTNHLVQFSEVEMQKLCFAVSTQDREIAIEWARETLNWQQLVALCHEQGHSHASAAASTWSCKHCTFENTEQRPDCSMCGLPANA
;
A
#
# COMPACT_ATOMS: atom_id res chain seq x y z
N MET A 1 20.56 2.40 -3.54
CA MET A 1 21.26 3.67 -3.25
C MET A 1 20.43 4.39 -2.21
N VAL A 2 21.01 4.77 -1.08
CA VAL A 2 20.32 5.68 -0.15
C VAL A 2 20.30 7.04 -0.85
N VAL A 3 19.12 7.50 -1.24
CA VAL A 3 18.94 8.82 -1.83
C VAL A 3 18.91 9.79 -0.67
N GLU A 4 19.85 10.75 -0.64
CA GLU A 4 19.81 11.83 0.33
C GLU A 4 18.57 12.68 0.09
N ALA A 5 17.82 12.97 1.16
CA ALA A 5 16.59 13.73 1.07
C ALA A 5 16.82 15.15 0.57
N SER A 6 15.90 15.63 -0.26
CA SER A 6 15.84 17.04 -0.64
C SER A 6 15.23 17.86 0.50
N ASP A 7 15.71 19.08 0.72
CA ASP A 7 15.12 20.00 1.71
C ASP A 7 13.64 20.35 1.43
N LYS A 8 13.16 20.05 0.22
CA LYS A 8 11.76 20.25 -0.19
C LYS A 8 10.81 19.12 0.24
N GLU A 9 11.34 17.99 0.70
CA GLU A 9 10.55 16.84 1.11
C GLU A 9 9.89 17.09 2.48
N LYS A 10 8.56 16.97 2.51
CA LYS A 10 7.72 17.23 3.69
C LYS A 10 7.52 15.95 4.50
N LEU A 11 7.46 16.10 5.81
CA LEU A 11 7.02 15.02 6.69
C LEU A 11 5.55 14.69 6.42
N ASP A 12 5.22 13.43 6.62
CA ASP A 12 3.85 12.95 6.62
C ASP A 12 3.11 13.51 7.85
N GLU A 13 1.88 13.97 7.66
CA GLU A 13 1.06 14.56 8.73
C GLU A 13 0.84 13.58 9.87
N VAL A 14 0.67 12.28 9.57
CA VAL A 14 0.50 11.24 10.60
C VAL A 14 1.73 11.13 11.49
N ASP A 15 2.93 11.29 10.93
CA ASP A 15 4.16 11.25 11.72
C ASP A 15 4.30 12.47 12.61
N MET A 16 3.83 13.64 12.17
CA MET A 16 3.80 14.85 12.99
C MET A 16 2.85 14.70 14.18
N ILE A 17 1.65 14.14 13.94
CA ILE A 17 0.66 13.87 14.98
C ILE A 17 1.23 12.88 16.01
N LEU A 18 1.72 11.73 15.53
CA LEU A 18 2.26 10.68 16.40
C LEU A 18 3.55 11.11 17.12
N ALA A 19 4.35 11.99 16.54
CA ALA A 19 5.52 12.57 17.21
C ALA A 19 5.14 13.48 18.39
N ALA A 20 3.98 14.15 18.33
CA ALA A 20 3.51 15.05 19.37
C ALA A 20 2.87 14.33 20.58
N GLU A 21 2.42 13.09 20.41
CA GLU A 21 1.79 12.30 21.47
C GLU A 21 2.82 11.62 22.40
N ASP A 22 2.52 11.48 23.70
CA ASP A 22 3.42 10.75 24.62
C ASP A 22 3.35 9.22 24.44
N GLY A 23 2.22 8.70 23.94
CA GLY A 23 1.94 7.28 23.78
C GLY A 23 1.83 6.51 25.10
N GLN A 24 1.71 7.19 26.25
CA GLN A 24 1.69 6.51 27.54
C GLN A 24 0.39 5.73 27.75
N ILE A 25 0.55 4.45 28.10
CA ILE A 25 -0.58 3.55 28.34
C ILE A 25 -1.04 3.73 29.79
N LYS A 26 -2.24 4.30 29.95
CA LYS A 26 -2.87 4.51 31.26
C LYS A 26 -3.32 3.16 31.84
N ARG A 27 -2.87 2.87 33.06
CA ARG A 27 -3.32 1.69 33.82
C ARG A 27 -4.38 2.07 34.85
N SER A 28 -5.35 1.18 35.04
CA SER A 28 -6.27 1.22 36.17
C SER A 28 -5.56 0.86 37.47
N ARG A 29 -6.13 1.25 38.62
CA ARG A 29 -5.63 0.83 39.93
C ARG A 29 -5.73 -0.68 40.07
N ASP A 30 -4.64 -1.33 40.46
CA ASP A 30 -4.65 -2.75 40.82
C ASP A 30 -5.30 -2.93 42.20
N PRO A 31 -6.41 -3.68 42.32
CA PRO A 31 -7.12 -3.83 43.60
C PRO A 31 -6.29 -4.52 44.69
N LYS A 32 -5.32 -5.35 44.32
CA LYS A 32 -4.53 -6.18 45.24
C LYS A 32 -3.18 -5.55 45.56
N MET A 33 -2.53 -4.92 44.58
CA MET A 33 -1.15 -4.42 44.70
C MET A 33 -1.07 -2.92 45.01
N CYS A 34 -2.14 -2.14 44.79
CA CYS A 34 -2.12 -0.70 45.06
C CYS A 34 -2.58 -0.36 46.49
N HIS A 35 -1.62 -0.18 47.39
CA HIS A 35 -1.83 0.28 48.77
C HIS A 35 -1.66 1.80 48.91
N HIS A 36 -2.46 2.57 48.18
CA HIS A 36 -2.43 4.03 48.25
C HIS A 36 -3.83 4.63 48.01
N ASN A 37 -3.99 5.92 48.32
CA ASN A 37 -5.26 6.62 48.12
C ASN A 37 -5.54 6.89 46.63
N ALA A 38 -6.78 7.27 46.29
CA ALA A 38 -7.24 7.41 44.91
C ALA A 38 -6.46 8.46 44.07
N ARG A 39 -5.86 9.48 44.71
CA ARG A 39 -5.06 10.51 44.03
C ARG A 39 -3.57 10.18 43.89
N GLN A 40 -3.11 9.13 44.56
CA GLN A 40 -1.72 8.69 44.51
C GLN A 40 -1.56 7.63 43.41
N LYS A 41 -0.34 7.49 42.90
CA LYS A 41 0.04 6.42 41.97
C LYS A 41 1.25 5.68 42.51
N CYS A 42 1.34 4.38 42.22
CA CYS A 42 2.50 3.53 42.51
C CYS A 42 2.96 2.79 41.24
N ALA A 43 4.02 2.00 41.34
CA ALA A 43 4.56 1.22 40.23
C ALA A 43 3.55 0.28 39.55
N HIS A 44 2.43 -0.06 40.19
CA HIS A 44 1.38 -0.92 39.63
C HIS A 44 0.28 -0.16 38.87
N CYS A 45 0.17 1.16 39.01
CA CYS A 45 -0.87 1.97 38.35
C CYS A 45 -0.36 3.25 37.67
N LEU A 46 0.95 3.51 37.74
CA LEU A 46 1.59 4.52 36.90
C LEU A 46 1.42 4.14 35.42
N PRO A 47 1.25 5.12 34.52
CA PRO A 47 1.30 4.85 33.09
C PRO A 47 2.60 4.15 32.72
N ILE A 48 2.53 3.27 31.73
CA ILE A 48 3.69 2.57 31.18
C ILE A 48 4.01 3.10 29.80
N ASP A 49 5.25 2.89 29.40
CA ASP A 49 5.73 3.31 28.09
C ASP A 49 5.08 2.50 26.95
N PRO A 50 4.93 3.08 25.75
CA PRO A 50 4.35 2.40 24.59
C PRO A 50 5.18 1.20 24.08
N TYR A 51 6.40 1.03 24.58
CA TYR A 51 7.35 -0.04 24.21
C TYR A 51 7.54 -1.08 25.33
N ASP A 52 6.64 -1.11 26.33
CA ASP A 52 6.63 -2.10 27.40
C ASP A 52 6.37 -3.53 26.86
N GLU A 53 7.32 -4.44 27.05
CA GLU A 53 7.32 -5.77 26.44
C GLU A 53 6.20 -6.67 27.00
N ASP A 54 5.91 -6.56 28.30
CA ASP A 54 4.84 -7.31 28.95
C ASP A 54 3.47 -6.88 28.42
N TYR A 55 3.26 -5.57 28.25
CA TYR A 55 2.04 -5.03 27.66
C TYR A 55 1.84 -5.52 26.23
N LEU A 56 2.86 -5.37 25.36
CA LEU A 56 2.78 -5.78 23.95
C LEU A 56 2.43 -7.27 23.84
N LYS A 57 3.12 -8.12 24.63
CA LYS A 57 2.85 -9.55 24.70
C LYS A 57 1.44 -9.87 25.19
N SER A 58 0.95 -9.16 26.21
CA SER A 58 -0.42 -9.36 26.74
C SER A 58 -1.53 -9.00 25.74
N LYS A 59 -1.20 -8.20 24.72
CA LYS A 59 -2.10 -7.74 23.66
C LYS A 59 -1.89 -8.45 22.34
N ASP A 60 -1.02 -9.46 22.30
CA ASP A 60 -0.64 -10.18 21.09
C ASP A 60 -0.08 -9.25 19.99
N ILE A 61 0.64 -8.20 20.40
CA ILE A 61 1.31 -7.27 19.49
C ILE A 61 2.73 -7.77 19.26
N LYS A 62 2.97 -8.33 18.08
CA LYS A 62 4.26 -8.92 17.69
C LYS A 62 5.38 -7.90 17.51
N HIS A 63 5.03 -6.71 17.02
CA HIS A 63 5.99 -5.65 16.70
C HIS A 63 5.58 -4.33 17.33
N MET A 64 6.51 -3.67 18.02
CA MET A 64 6.30 -2.30 18.48
C MET A 64 6.22 -1.36 17.27
N SER A 65 5.43 -0.29 17.39
CA SER A 65 5.32 0.70 16.33
C SER A 65 6.63 1.49 16.16
N PHE A 66 6.81 2.08 14.98
CA PHE A 66 7.96 2.94 14.67
C PHE A 66 8.17 4.05 15.72
N HIS A 67 7.10 4.78 16.08
CA HIS A 67 7.17 5.87 17.05
C HIS A 67 7.45 5.40 18.48
N ALA A 68 7.00 4.20 18.87
CA ALA A 68 7.36 3.58 20.14
C ALA A 68 8.85 3.16 20.17
N HIS A 69 9.36 2.63 19.06
CA HIS A 69 10.78 2.29 18.91
C HIS A 69 11.68 3.52 19.03
N VAL A 70 11.33 4.62 18.33
CA VAL A 70 12.05 5.89 18.45
C VAL A 70 12.07 6.38 19.91
N ARG A 71 10.95 6.28 20.63
CA ARG A 71 10.87 6.63 22.07
C ARG A 71 11.75 5.75 22.94
N LYS A 72 11.83 4.44 22.66
CA LYS A 72 12.71 3.50 23.38
C LYS A 72 14.19 3.90 23.21
N LEU A 73 14.59 4.37 22.02
CA LEU A 73 15.95 4.80 21.76
C LEU A 73 16.29 6.16 22.42
N THR A 74 15.30 7.04 22.59
CA THR A 74 15.53 8.37 23.17
C THR A 74 15.32 8.42 24.69
N SER A 75 14.58 7.49 25.30
CA SER A 75 14.23 7.51 26.72
C SER A 75 15.43 7.39 27.68
N GLY A 76 16.54 6.79 27.24
CA GLY A 76 17.76 6.62 28.04
C GLY A 76 18.61 7.88 28.22
N HIS A 77 18.30 8.98 27.53
CA HIS A 77 19.15 10.17 27.53
C HIS A 77 18.61 11.25 28.46
N GLY A 78 19.37 11.57 29.52
CA GLY A 78 19.02 12.61 30.49
C GLY A 78 18.71 13.98 29.83
N LYS A 79 18.04 14.86 30.57
CA LYS A 79 17.50 16.17 30.13
C LYS A 79 18.48 17.11 29.39
N GLY A 80 19.77 16.80 29.31
CA GLY A 80 20.82 17.59 28.65
C GLY A 80 21.36 17.07 27.31
N SER A 81 21.02 15.86 26.85
CA SER A 81 21.52 15.32 25.57
C SER A 81 20.46 14.47 24.87
N GLN A 82 19.37 15.10 24.42
CA GLN A 82 18.37 14.40 23.60
C GLN A 82 19.01 14.03 22.26
N VAL A 83 19.25 12.74 22.01
CA VAL A 83 19.67 12.24 20.70
C VAL A 83 18.52 12.53 19.73
N LYS A 84 18.66 13.59 18.94
CA LYS A 84 17.63 14.02 17.99
C LYS A 84 17.47 13.03 16.82
N ARG A 85 18.54 12.32 16.47
CA ARG A 85 18.59 11.42 15.31
C ARG A 85 19.04 10.02 15.73
N PRO A 86 18.19 9.26 16.44
CA PRO A 86 18.58 7.95 16.99
C PRO A 86 18.62 6.82 15.94
N LEU A 87 18.14 7.06 14.72
CA LEU A 87 18.04 6.04 13.67
C LEU A 87 19.20 6.12 12.69
N GLU A 88 19.69 4.96 12.28
CA GLU A 88 20.74 4.82 11.27
C GLU A 88 20.33 3.77 10.23
N ASN A 89 20.46 4.12 8.94
CA ASN A 89 20.25 3.17 7.87
C ASN A 89 21.41 2.17 7.80
N ILE A 90 21.05 0.89 7.73
CA ILE A 90 22.02 -0.17 7.46
C ILE A 90 22.50 -0.05 6.01
N ARG A 91 23.81 0.08 5.82
CA ARG A 91 24.44 0.10 4.50
C ARG A 91 25.28 -1.15 4.28
N CYS A 92 24.73 -2.11 3.52
CA CYS A 92 25.40 -3.36 3.16
C CYS A 92 26.30 -3.24 1.91
N ALA A 93 26.69 -2.02 1.54
CA ALA A 93 27.58 -1.74 0.41
C ALA A 93 28.94 -1.24 0.90
N ILE A 94 30.01 -1.59 0.16
CA ILE A 94 31.33 -1.05 0.43
C ILE A 94 31.36 0.46 0.16
N ASN A 95 31.95 1.24 1.06
CA ASN A 95 32.18 2.65 0.81
C ASN A 95 33.35 2.80 -0.19
N LEU A 96 33.01 3.16 -1.44
CA LEU A 96 33.99 3.34 -2.52
C LEU A 96 34.87 4.59 -2.36
N ASN A 97 34.45 5.55 -1.54
CA ASN A 97 35.13 6.84 -1.34
C ASN A 97 35.94 6.87 -0.04
N CYS A 98 36.57 5.75 0.34
CA CYS A 98 37.37 5.70 1.57
C CYS A 98 38.74 6.39 1.39
N PRO A 99 39.07 7.43 2.17
CA PRO A 99 40.32 8.17 2.01
C PRO A 99 41.56 7.42 2.54
N ALA A 100 41.35 6.31 3.27
CA ALA A 100 42.41 5.63 4.01
C ALA A 100 43.20 4.58 3.19
N HIS A 101 42.76 4.24 1.98
CA HIS A 101 43.38 3.22 1.14
C HIS A 101 43.21 3.53 -0.34
N LYS A 102 43.91 2.78 -1.20
CA LYS A 102 43.73 2.86 -2.66
C LYS A 102 42.28 2.53 -3.04
N PRO A 103 41.69 3.16 -4.08
CA PRO A 103 40.33 2.87 -4.50
C PRO A 103 40.08 1.37 -4.68
N TYR A 104 38.91 0.91 -4.22
CA TYR A 104 38.46 -0.46 -4.44
C TYR A 104 38.49 -0.81 -5.94
N PRO A 105 38.94 -2.01 -6.35
CA PRO A 105 39.27 -3.20 -5.54
C PRO A 105 40.71 -3.27 -5.02
N LYS A 106 41.53 -2.23 -5.21
CA LYS A 106 42.98 -2.26 -4.90
C LYS A 106 43.30 -2.03 -3.41
N GLY A 107 42.30 -1.70 -2.59
CA GLY A 107 42.44 -1.49 -1.15
C GLY A 107 41.10 -1.61 -0.45
N VAL A 108 41.12 -2.07 0.80
CA VAL A 108 39.94 -2.20 1.66
C VAL A 108 40.37 -2.13 3.14
N CYS A 109 39.56 -1.51 4.00
CA CYS A 109 39.78 -1.44 5.45
C CYS A 109 38.52 -1.81 6.23
N THR A 110 38.62 -1.95 7.55
CA THR A 110 37.47 -2.26 8.42
C THR A 110 36.42 -1.15 8.44
N LYS A 111 36.79 0.10 8.13
CA LYS A 111 35.87 1.25 8.12
C LYS A 111 35.04 1.36 6.84
N CYS A 112 35.52 0.83 5.71
CA CYS A 112 34.80 0.91 4.43
C CYS A 112 34.00 -0.35 4.11
N LYS A 113 34.35 -1.49 4.74
CA LYS A 113 33.59 -2.72 4.61
C LYS A 113 32.22 -2.56 5.28
N PRO A 114 31.16 -3.16 4.71
CA PRO A 114 29.88 -3.22 5.39
C PRO A 114 30.02 -4.00 6.71
N PRO A 115 29.23 -3.64 7.74
CA PRO A 115 29.22 -4.39 8.99
C PRO A 115 28.75 -5.83 8.74
N MET A 116 29.18 -6.75 9.60
CA MET A 116 28.59 -8.09 9.65
C MET A 116 27.12 -7.95 10.06
N MET A 117 26.23 -8.64 9.35
CA MET A 117 24.80 -8.55 9.58
C MET A 117 24.28 -9.78 10.30
N THR A 118 23.53 -9.52 11.37
CA THR A 118 22.75 -10.52 12.09
C THR A 118 21.28 -10.23 11.83
N LEU A 119 20.56 -11.24 11.36
CA LEU A 119 19.13 -11.16 11.10
C LEU A 119 18.41 -12.01 12.13
N ASN A 120 17.28 -11.52 12.64
CA ASN A 120 16.42 -12.26 13.55
C ASN A 120 15.28 -12.88 12.75
N ARG A 121 14.93 -14.14 13.05
CA ARG A 121 13.82 -14.83 12.39
C ARG A 121 12.52 -14.08 12.64
N GLN A 122 11.65 -14.06 11.64
CA GLN A 122 10.30 -13.55 11.76
C GLN A 122 9.33 -14.68 11.39
N ASP A 123 8.18 -14.72 12.06
CA ASP A 123 7.21 -15.82 11.95
C ASP A 123 6.32 -15.65 10.69
N ALA A 124 6.94 -15.56 9.50
CA ALA A 124 6.25 -15.39 8.21
C ALA A 124 6.90 -16.23 7.11
N PHE A 125 6.10 -17.02 6.38
CA PHE A 125 6.59 -18.07 5.46
C PHE A 125 5.88 -18.10 4.09
N PHE A 126 5.23 -17.00 3.70
CA PHE A 126 4.33 -16.99 2.54
C PHE A 126 4.91 -16.37 1.26
N LEU A 127 6.08 -15.72 1.33
CA LEU A 127 6.68 -15.07 0.17
C LEU A 127 7.86 -15.87 -0.37
N SER A 128 7.89 -16.04 -1.68
CA SER A 128 9.06 -16.49 -2.43
C SER A 128 10.19 -15.47 -2.35
N ALA A 129 11.42 -15.91 -2.65
CA ALA A 129 12.58 -15.01 -2.69
C ALA A 129 12.41 -13.88 -3.71
N GLU A 130 11.76 -14.14 -4.85
CA GLU A 130 11.52 -13.14 -5.89
C GLU A 130 10.51 -12.07 -5.44
N GLU A 131 9.45 -12.47 -4.74
CA GLU A 131 8.49 -11.53 -4.13
C GLU A 131 9.16 -10.68 -3.05
N CYS A 132 10.01 -11.27 -2.21
CA CYS A 132 10.79 -10.53 -1.22
C CYS A 132 11.72 -9.49 -1.86
N ILE A 133 12.40 -9.84 -2.96
CA ILE A 133 13.27 -8.93 -3.71
C ILE A 133 12.44 -7.79 -4.32
N THR A 134 11.28 -8.12 -4.90
CA THR A 134 10.37 -7.14 -5.50
C THR A 134 9.82 -6.17 -4.46
N ALA A 135 9.35 -6.68 -3.32
CA ALA A 135 8.89 -5.88 -2.19
C ALA A 135 10.01 -4.96 -1.66
N GLY A 136 11.22 -5.49 -1.46
CA GLY A 136 12.38 -4.68 -1.03
C GLY A 136 12.78 -3.60 -2.03
N TYR A 137 12.66 -3.89 -3.33
CA TYR A 137 12.86 -2.88 -4.39
C TYR A 137 11.80 -1.77 -4.33
N LEU A 138 10.52 -2.12 -4.20
CA LEU A 138 9.42 -1.15 -4.11
C LEU A 138 9.50 -0.30 -2.83
N GLN A 139 9.85 -0.90 -1.69
CA GLN A 139 10.11 -0.16 -0.45
C GLN A 139 11.28 0.83 -0.62
N SER A 140 12.35 0.43 -1.32
CA SER A 140 13.49 1.30 -1.61
C SER A 140 13.14 2.46 -2.55
N LYS A 141 12.09 2.31 -3.37
CA LYS A 141 11.55 3.37 -4.24
C LYS A 141 10.59 4.32 -3.54
N ASN A 142 10.05 3.91 -2.39
CA ASN A 142 9.09 4.67 -1.60
C ASN A 142 9.63 4.87 -0.16
N PRO A 143 10.75 5.59 0.01
CA PRO A 143 11.36 5.76 1.33
C PRO A 143 10.47 6.59 2.25
N ASN A 144 10.49 6.27 3.55
CA ASN A 144 9.77 7.05 4.55
C ASN A 144 10.63 8.24 5.03
N ILE A 145 10.11 9.45 4.90
CA ILE A 145 10.77 10.69 5.33
C ILE A 145 10.64 10.83 6.85
N THR A 146 11.73 11.13 7.54
CA THR A 146 11.76 11.29 9.00
C THR A 146 12.86 12.23 9.48
N GLU A 147 12.65 12.91 10.59
CA GLU A 147 13.70 13.72 11.24
C GLU A 147 14.60 12.90 12.17
N TYR A 148 14.23 11.66 12.47
CA TYR A 148 14.94 10.80 13.42
C TYR A 148 16.18 10.11 12.83
N CYS A 149 16.45 10.31 11.53
CA CYS A 149 17.62 9.77 10.84
C CYS A 149 18.44 10.89 10.17
N SER A 150 19.77 10.75 10.14
CA SER A 150 20.65 11.73 9.50
C SER A 150 20.42 11.87 7.99
N ASP A 151 20.07 10.76 7.32
CA ASP A 151 19.76 10.73 5.89
C ASP A 151 18.36 11.30 5.59
N ARG A 152 17.61 11.71 6.62
CA ARG A 152 16.19 12.10 6.60
C ARG A 152 15.21 11.04 6.04
N HIS A 153 15.71 9.83 5.80
CA HIS A 153 14.93 8.68 5.39
C HIS A 153 15.22 7.51 6.33
N PHE A 154 14.18 6.76 6.71
CA PHE A 154 14.35 5.51 7.44
C PHE A 154 13.20 4.55 7.16
N GLY A 155 13.53 3.38 6.61
CA GLY A 155 12.53 2.38 6.22
C GLY A 155 11.58 2.87 5.12
N SER A 156 10.41 2.24 5.04
CA SER A 156 9.34 2.55 4.08
C SER A 156 7.99 2.22 4.70
N LYS A 157 6.96 3.01 4.37
CA LYS A 157 5.55 2.70 4.69
C LYS A 157 4.88 1.83 3.62
N PHE A 158 5.59 1.48 2.55
CA PHE A 158 5.08 0.64 1.48
C PHE A 158 4.84 -0.79 1.97
N VAL A 159 3.58 -1.22 1.93
CA VAL A 159 3.15 -2.57 2.34
C VAL A 159 2.98 -3.48 1.13
N THR A 160 3.21 -4.78 1.31
CA THR A 160 2.94 -5.80 0.30
C THR A 160 1.84 -6.72 0.82
N VAL A 161 0.80 -6.91 0.02
CA VAL A 161 -0.33 -7.79 0.35
C VAL A 161 -0.37 -8.91 -0.66
N VAL A 162 -0.48 -10.15 -0.18
CA VAL A 162 -0.69 -11.33 -1.01
C VAL A 162 -2.07 -11.89 -0.72
N ALA A 163 -2.88 -12.03 -1.77
CA ALA A 163 -4.14 -12.74 -1.70
C ALA A 163 -3.92 -14.18 -2.17
N SER A 164 -4.06 -15.13 -1.25
CA SER A 164 -3.99 -16.56 -1.53
C SER A 164 -5.18 -17.27 -0.89
N GLY A 165 -5.66 -18.34 -1.52
CA GLY A 165 -6.62 -19.26 -0.91
C GLY A 165 -5.93 -20.20 0.08
N ASP A 166 -6.68 -20.69 1.06
CA ASP A 166 -6.28 -21.76 1.97
C ASP A 166 -6.83 -23.13 1.51
N GLU A 167 -6.60 -24.17 2.32
CA GLU A 167 -7.10 -25.54 2.07
C GLU A 167 -8.64 -25.64 2.04
N GLN A 168 -9.36 -24.59 2.43
CA GLN A 168 -10.83 -24.50 2.44
C GLN A 168 -11.36 -23.52 1.39
N GLU A 169 -10.52 -23.12 0.42
CA GLU A 169 -10.83 -22.12 -0.62
C GLU A 169 -11.22 -20.75 -0.06
N GLN A 170 -10.85 -20.43 1.18
CA GLN A 170 -11.05 -19.13 1.81
C GLN A 170 -9.77 -18.31 1.74
N VAL A 171 -9.90 -16.98 1.65
CA VAL A 171 -8.76 -16.08 1.77
C VAL A 171 -8.45 -15.91 3.26
N ASN A 172 -7.41 -16.60 3.76
CA ASN A 172 -7.01 -16.57 5.17
C ASN A 172 -5.54 -16.13 5.33
N PHE A 173 -5.27 -15.41 6.42
CA PHE A 173 -3.93 -14.97 6.81
C PHE A 173 -3.44 -15.84 7.98
N HIS A 174 -2.52 -16.77 7.72
CA HIS A 174 -1.98 -17.67 8.75
C HIS A 174 -0.59 -17.23 9.24
N GLY A 175 -0.20 -17.69 10.42
CA GLY A 175 1.15 -17.58 10.97
C GLY A 175 1.43 -18.74 11.93
N TYR A 176 2.66 -19.25 11.98
CA TYR A 176 3.10 -20.26 12.95
C TYR A 176 4.42 -19.84 13.58
N GLN A 177 4.63 -20.24 14.83
CA GLN A 177 5.83 -19.94 15.61
C GLN A 177 6.57 -21.23 15.92
N GLU A 178 7.88 -21.27 15.64
CA GLU A 178 8.74 -22.36 16.07
C GLU A 178 9.96 -21.81 16.82
N LYS A 179 9.99 -22.06 18.13
CA LYS A 179 11.17 -21.87 18.98
C LYS A 179 11.93 -23.18 19.02
N ASN A 180 13.26 -23.11 19.10
CA ASN A 180 14.04 -24.33 19.35
C ASN A 180 13.65 -24.96 20.70
N GLN A 181 14.03 -26.21 20.89
CA GLN A 181 13.68 -27.04 22.06
C GLN A 181 14.04 -26.45 23.44
N TYR A 182 14.81 -25.34 23.50
CA TYR A 182 15.22 -24.67 24.73
C TYR A 182 14.86 -23.17 24.80
N GLY A 183 14.16 -22.63 23.79
CA GLY A 183 13.80 -21.22 23.72
C GLY A 183 14.96 -20.23 23.58
N ALA A 184 16.16 -20.68 23.21
CA ALA A 184 17.36 -19.85 23.12
C ALA A 184 17.64 -19.41 21.67
N GLU A 185 18.07 -18.16 21.45
CA GLU A 185 18.52 -17.71 20.13
C GLU A 185 19.89 -18.32 19.80
N VAL A 186 20.06 -18.85 18.58
CA VAL A 186 21.31 -19.46 18.12
C VAL A 186 21.76 -18.79 16.83
N LEU A 187 22.98 -18.27 16.82
CA LEU A 187 23.59 -17.71 15.62
C LEU A 187 23.99 -18.84 14.66
N LYS A 188 23.58 -18.73 13.39
CA LYS A 188 23.90 -19.69 12.31
C LYS A 188 24.52 -18.95 11.11
N ASP A 189 25.25 -19.67 10.25
CA ASP A 189 25.67 -19.12 8.95
C ASP A 189 24.40 -18.85 8.12
N GLY A 190 24.24 -17.62 7.64
CA GLY A 190 23.10 -17.18 6.85
C GLY A 190 23.13 -17.66 5.40
N ARG A 191 23.80 -18.78 5.10
CA ARG A 191 23.93 -19.31 3.73
C ARG A 191 23.53 -20.79 3.69
N PRO A 192 22.47 -21.14 2.93
CA PRO A 192 21.53 -20.24 2.26
C PRO A 192 20.67 -19.44 3.27
N LEU A 193 20.32 -18.20 2.94
CA LEU A 193 19.51 -17.34 3.81
C LEU A 193 18.02 -17.68 3.64
N PRO A 194 17.31 -18.11 4.68
CA PRO A 194 15.86 -18.31 4.61
C PRO A 194 15.13 -16.97 4.54
N VAL A 195 14.11 -16.88 3.68
CA VAL A 195 13.34 -15.65 3.42
C VAL A 195 12.53 -15.16 4.63
N GLU A 196 12.16 -16.06 5.54
CA GLU A 196 11.46 -15.75 6.80
C GLU A 196 12.23 -14.79 7.73
N PHE A 197 13.54 -14.61 7.52
CA PHE A 197 14.35 -13.62 8.26
C PHE A 197 14.24 -12.19 7.71
N LEU A 198 13.47 -12.00 6.63
CA LEU A 198 13.34 -10.72 5.91
C LEU A 198 11.93 -10.11 5.99
N LEU A 199 10.98 -10.77 6.67
CA LEU A 199 9.55 -10.44 6.61
C LEU A 199 9.05 -9.90 7.94
N VAL A 200 8.09 -8.99 7.94
CA VAL A 200 7.38 -8.56 9.15
C VAL A 200 5.89 -8.67 8.84
N ASP A 201 5.10 -9.29 9.71
CA ASP A 201 3.67 -9.42 9.48
C ASP A 201 2.91 -8.17 9.93
N VAL A 202 1.94 -7.76 9.12
CA VAL A 202 1.09 -6.60 9.38
C VAL A 202 -0.35 -7.10 9.48
N PRO A 203 -1.06 -6.84 10.59
CA PRO A 203 -2.45 -7.26 10.72
C PRO A 203 -3.33 -6.54 9.71
N THR A 204 -4.24 -7.28 9.09
CA THR A 204 -5.21 -6.77 8.11
C THR A 204 -6.62 -6.92 8.64
N GLY A 205 -7.53 -6.01 8.26
CA GLY A 205 -8.93 -6.10 8.61
C GLY A 205 -9.78 -5.11 7.85
N MET A 206 -11.09 -5.29 7.94
CA MET A 206 -12.07 -4.35 7.41
C MET A 206 -12.56 -3.42 8.53
N PRO A 207 -12.83 -2.13 8.24
CA PRO A 207 -13.43 -1.24 9.21
C PRO A 207 -14.81 -1.77 9.64
N LYS A 208 -15.14 -1.64 10.94
CA LYS A 208 -16.46 -2.05 11.46
C LYS A 208 -17.60 -1.33 10.77
N GLU A 209 -17.40 -0.04 10.51
CA GLU A 209 -18.32 0.82 9.77
C GLU A 209 -17.55 1.35 8.55
N PRO A 210 -17.78 0.78 7.36
CA PRO A 210 -17.05 1.19 6.16
C PRO A 210 -17.40 2.62 5.76
N GLN A 211 -16.39 3.47 5.71
CA GLN A 211 -16.49 4.80 5.12
C GLN A 211 -15.68 4.79 3.83
N TYR A 212 -16.37 4.94 2.71
CA TYR A 212 -15.76 4.87 1.39
C TYR A 212 -15.55 6.28 0.83
N THR A 213 -14.32 6.58 0.42
CA THR A 213 -14.05 7.76 -0.42
C THR A 213 -14.51 7.52 -1.85
N PHE A 214 -14.33 6.31 -2.39
CA PHE A 214 -14.82 5.90 -3.70
C PHE A 214 -15.89 4.84 -3.53
N SER A 215 -17.11 5.11 -4.01
CA SER A 215 -18.24 4.20 -3.84
C SER A 215 -18.46 3.39 -5.12
N PRO A 216 -18.86 2.11 -5.01
CA PRO A 216 -19.17 1.31 -6.18
C PRO A 216 -20.37 1.91 -6.94
N PRO A 217 -20.35 1.87 -8.29
CA PRO A 217 -21.45 2.39 -9.09
C PRO A 217 -22.73 1.56 -8.92
N ARG A 218 -23.87 2.19 -9.23
CA ARG A 218 -25.20 1.61 -8.96
C ARG A 218 -25.57 0.49 -9.93
N THR A 219 -25.29 0.67 -11.23
CA THR A 219 -25.72 -0.27 -12.28
C THR A 219 -24.60 -0.58 -13.29
N ALA A 220 -23.98 0.40 -13.92
CA ALA A 220 -22.89 0.23 -14.88
C ALA A 220 -21.54 0.56 -14.25
N ARG A 221 -20.59 -0.34 -14.45
CA ARG A 221 -19.22 -0.16 -14.01
C ARG A 221 -18.42 0.58 -15.07
N PHE A 222 -17.73 1.63 -14.65
CA PHE A 222 -16.64 2.18 -15.46
C PHE A 222 -15.51 1.14 -15.54
N ALA A 223 -15.00 0.88 -16.73
CA ALA A 223 -14.00 -0.16 -16.95
C ALA A 223 -12.69 0.15 -16.21
N ILE A 224 -12.04 -0.87 -15.66
CA ILE A 224 -10.74 -0.72 -14.98
C ILE A 224 -9.62 -0.66 -16.03
N GLU A 225 -8.64 0.21 -15.81
CA GLU A 225 -7.50 0.37 -16.72
C GLU A 225 -6.68 -0.92 -16.89
N ASN A 226 -6.03 -1.06 -18.04
CA ASN A 226 -5.17 -2.20 -18.39
C ASN A 226 -5.89 -3.56 -18.43
N ARG A 227 -7.17 -3.58 -18.81
CA ARG A 227 -8.00 -4.79 -18.92
C ARG A 227 -8.59 -5.03 -20.31
N ASP A 228 -8.02 -4.41 -21.35
CA ASP A 228 -8.44 -4.57 -22.74
C ASP A 228 -8.46 -6.05 -23.17
N THR A 229 -7.49 -6.84 -22.71
CA THR A 229 -7.40 -8.29 -22.98
C THR A 229 -8.51 -9.11 -22.31
N MET A 230 -9.18 -8.55 -21.30
CA MET A 230 -10.34 -9.12 -20.62
C MET A 230 -11.67 -8.60 -21.20
N GLY A 231 -11.62 -7.75 -22.23
CA GLY A 231 -12.80 -7.12 -22.83
C GLY A 231 -13.32 -5.89 -22.06
N GLU A 232 -12.62 -5.43 -21.02
CA GLU A 232 -12.94 -4.19 -20.32
C GLU A 232 -12.18 -3.02 -20.95
N ILE A 233 -12.82 -2.31 -21.89
CA ILE A 233 -12.22 -1.19 -22.62
C ILE A 233 -12.79 0.14 -22.10
N GLN A 234 -11.92 1.08 -21.75
CA GLN A 234 -12.31 2.42 -21.31
C GLN A 234 -12.65 3.35 -22.49
N GLY A 235 -13.59 4.28 -22.29
CA GLY A 235 -14.01 5.24 -23.31
C GLY A 235 -15.16 4.76 -24.20
N GLY A 236 -15.43 5.48 -25.29
CA GLY A 236 -16.45 5.13 -26.29
C GLY A 236 -17.79 4.67 -25.68
N ALA A 237 -18.20 3.43 -25.98
CA ALA A 237 -19.43 2.84 -25.47
C ALA A 237 -19.44 2.68 -23.94
N ASN A 238 -18.31 2.35 -23.30
CA ASN A 238 -18.23 2.24 -21.84
C ASN A 238 -18.47 3.59 -21.16
N LEU A 239 -17.81 4.65 -21.65
CA LEU A 239 -18.00 6.00 -21.12
C LEU A 239 -19.41 6.52 -21.40
N SER A 240 -19.96 6.29 -22.61
CA SER A 240 -21.33 6.69 -22.94
C SER A 240 -22.37 6.01 -22.04
N ALA A 241 -22.26 4.68 -21.86
CA ALA A 241 -23.13 3.93 -20.97
C ALA A 241 -22.98 4.39 -19.51
N TYR A 242 -21.76 4.62 -19.05
CA TYR A 242 -21.48 5.11 -17.70
C TYR A 242 -22.07 6.50 -17.45
N CYS A 243 -21.87 7.45 -18.37
CA CYS A 243 -22.46 8.80 -18.27
C CYS A 243 -23.98 8.79 -18.30
N ALA A 244 -24.61 7.87 -19.04
CA ALA A 244 -26.06 7.81 -19.17
C ALA A 244 -26.77 7.42 -17.86
N GLU A 245 -26.06 6.88 -16.88
CA GLU A 245 -26.65 6.48 -15.59
C GLU A 245 -26.84 7.61 -14.59
N TYR A 246 -26.14 8.73 -14.82
CA TYR A 246 -26.07 9.82 -13.85
C TYR A 246 -26.69 11.07 -14.44
N THR A 247 -27.53 11.73 -13.66
CA THR A 247 -27.93 13.11 -13.97
C THR A 247 -26.82 14.08 -13.58
N LEU A 248 -26.90 15.33 -14.07
CA LEU A 248 -25.96 16.38 -13.65
C LEU A 248 -25.94 16.55 -12.12
N ASN A 249 -27.10 16.40 -11.44
CA ASN A 249 -27.18 16.51 -9.99
C ASN A 249 -26.48 15.35 -9.26
N GLU A 250 -26.24 14.23 -9.94
CA GLU A 250 -25.56 13.03 -9.45
C GLU A 250 -24.11 12.94 -9.96
N PHE A 251 -23.58 14.03 -10.52
CA PHE A 251 -22.23 14.05 -11.07
C PHE A 251 -21.16 13.80 -9.99
N LEU A 252 -21.39 14.20 -8.74
CA LEU A 252 -20.48 13.87 -7.64
C LEU A 252 -20.34 12.35 -7.50
N GLU A 253 -21.44 11.60 -7.51
CA GLU A 253 -21.44 10.13 -7.44
C GLU A 253 -20.75 9.51 -8.64
N GLN A 254 -20.95 10.08 -9.83
CA GLN A 254 -20.24 9.65 -11.05
C GLN A 254 -18.73 9.86 -10.92
N ALA A 255 -18.31 11.05 -10.46
CA ALA A 255 -16.91 11.41 -10.28
C ALA A 255 -16.26 10.67 -9.10
N THR A 256 -17.05 10.15 -8.17
CA THR A 256 -16.59 9.37 -7.00
C THR A 256 -16.20 7.94 -7.39
N ASN A 257 -15.46 7.81 -8.49
CA ASN A 257 -14.90 6.58 -9.03
C ASN A 257 -13.45 6.82 -9.49
N PHE A 258 -12.50 6.14 -8.86
CA PHE A 258 -11.07 6.33 -9.12
C PHE A 258 -10.69 6.04 -10.58
N HIS A 259 -11.21 4.96 -11.17
CA HIS A 259 -10.90 4.58 -12.55
C HIS A 259 -11.42 5.60 -13.57
N PHE A 260 -12.58 6.19 -13.27
CA PHE A 260 -13.14 7.27 -14.08
C PHE A 260 -12.28 8.55 -13.98
N LEU A 261 -11.89 8.96 -12.77
CA LEU A 261 -10.99 10.11 -12.57
C LEU A 261 -9.63 9.90 -13.26
N LEU A 262 -9.08 8.69 -13.17
CA LEU A 262 -7.84 8.32 -13.83
C LEU A 262 -7.99 8.41 -15.36
N TYR A 263 -9.09 7.90 -15.91
CA TYR A 263 -9.37 8.01 -17.34
C TYR A 263 -9.46 9.47 -17.80
N LEU A 264 -10.09 10.36 -17.02
CA LEU A 264 -10.10 11.79 -17.35
C LEU A 264 -8.67 12.36 -17.48
N MET A 265 -7.73 11.90 -16.64
CA MET A 265 -6.32 12.31 -16.73
C MET A 265 -5.54 11.66 -17.88
N THR A 266 -5.84 10.41 -18.23
CA THR A 266 -4.97 9.59 -19.09
C THR A 266 -5.51 9.34 -20.48
N ASN A 267 -6.77 9.66 -20.75
CA ASN A 267 -7.35 9.46 -22.08
C ASN A 267 -6.62 10.31 -23.15
N HIS A 268 -6.65 9.84 -24.38
CA HIS A 268 -5.97 10.47 -25.52
C HIS A 268 -6.91 11.36 -26.37
N LEU A 269 -8.18 11.49 -25.98
CA LEU A 269 -9.19 12.22 -26.73
C LEU A 269 -9.21 13.71 -26.32
N VAL A 270 -9.21 13.96 -25.01
CA VAL A 270 -9.24 15.30 -24.42
C VAL A 270 -8.29 15.34 -23.23
N GLN A 271 -7.37 16.31 -23.25
CA GLN A 271 -6.41 16.53 -22.19
C GLN A 271 -6.97 17.52 -21.16
N PHE A 272 -7.21 17.03 -19.95
CA PHE A 272 -7.59 17.87 -18.82
C PHE A 272 -6.34 18.47 -18.19
N SER A 273 -6.41 19.75 -17.86
CA SER A 273 -5.35 20.43 -17.12
C SER A 273 -5.30 19.99 -15.66
N GLU A 274 -4.13 20.14 -15.05
CA GLU A 274 -3.96 19.83 -13.62
C GLU A 274 -4.92 20.64 -12.73
N VAL A 275 -5.21 21.90 -13.09
CA VAL A 275 -6.12 22.77 -12.34
C VAL A 275 -7.57 22.28 -12.40
N GLU A 276 -8.03 21.88 -13.58
CA GLU A 276 -9.37 21.30 -13.75
C GLU A 276 -9.51 20.04 -12.89
N MET A 277 -8.52 19.16 -12.94
CA MET A 277 -8.59 17.88 -12.21
C MET A 277 -8.37 18.06 -10.71
N GLN A 278 -7.58 19.03 -10.27
CA GLN A 278 -7.48 19.42 -8.86
C GLN A 278 -8.83 19.90 -8.31
N LYS A 279 -9.58 20.74 -9.06
CA LYS A 279 -10.91 21.20 -8.64
C LYS A 279 -11.89 20.03 -8.48
N LEU A 280 -11.88 19.09 -9.43
CA LEU A 280 -12.74 17.89 -9.36
C LEU A 280 -12.34 16.96 -8.21
N CYS A 281 -11.06 16.63 -8.07
CA CYS A 281 -10.56 15.79 -6.98
C CYS A 281 -10.80 16.43 -5.60
N PHE A 282 -10.74 17.75 -5.50
CA PHE A 282 -11.13 18.46 -4.29
C PHE A 282 -12.61 18.22 -3.97
N ALA A 283 -13.51 18.42 -4.93
CA ALA A 283 -14.95 18.17 -4.75
C ALA A 283 -15.25 16.72 -4.33
N VAL A 284 -14.58 15.74 -4.94
CA VAL A 284 -14.72 14.32 -4.58
C VAL A 284 -14.17 14.04 -3.17
N SER A 285 -12.99 14.57 -2.83
CA SER A 285 -12.38 14.30 -1.52
C SER A 285 -13.13 14.97 -0.35
N THR A 286 -13.75 16.14 -0.58
CA THR A 286 -14.58 16.83 0.42
C THR A 286 -16.06 16.46 0.36
N GLN A 287 -16.46 15.61 -0.60
CA GLN A 287 -17.86 15.25 -0.88
C GLN A 287 -18.74 16.49 -1.15
N ASP A 288 -18.17 17.51 -1.80
CA ASP A 288 -18.85 18.76 -2.15
C ASP A 288 -19.56 18.65 -3.50
N ARG A 289 -20.90 18.54 -3.44
CA ARG A 289 -21.75 18.37 -4.62
C ARG A 289 -21.81 19.64 -5.47
N GLU A 290 -21.80 20.82 -4.86
CA GLU A 290 -21.96 22.08 -5.58
C GLU A 290 -20.77 22.32 -6.50
N ILE A 291 -19.55 22.13 -5.97
CA ILE A 291 -18.32 22.26 -6.76
C ILE A 291 -18.26 21.22 -7.88
N ALA A 292 -18.69 19.97 -7.63
CA ALA A 292 -18.71 18.92 -8.64
C ALA A 292 -19.68 19.25 -9.79
N ILE A 293 -20.88 19.74 -9.49
CA ILE A 293 -21.88 20.16 -10.49
C ILE A 293 -21.37 21.36 -11.29
N GLU A 294 -20.78 22.35 -10.60
CA GLU A 294 -20.18 23.53 -11.23
C GLU A 294 -19.07 23.11 -12.19
N TRP A 295 -18.16 22.21 -11.76
CA TRP A 295 -17.11 21.66 -12.61
C TRP A 295 -17.68 21.01 -13.87
N ALA A 296 -18.68 20.15 -13.75
CA ALA A 296 -19.30 19.48 -14.89
C ALA A 296 -19.99 20.47 -15.85
N ARG A 297 -20.50 21.58 -15.32
CA ARG A 297 -21.15 22.62 -16.14
C ARG A 297 -20.15 23.51 -16.85
N GLU A 298 -19.06 23.91 -16.20
CA GLU A 298 -18.15 24.94 -16.69
C GLU A 298 -16.94 24.39 -17.45
N THR A 299 -16.59 23.13 -17.23
CA THR A 299 -15.40 22.52 -17.84
C THR A 299 -15.65 22.19 -19.31
N LEU A 300 -15.13 23.00 -20.22
CA LEU A 300 -15.25 22.80 -21.67
C LEU A 300 -14.68 21.45 -22.13
N ASN A 301 -13.56 21.03 -21.54
CA ASN A 301 -12.93 19.74 -21.83
C ASN A 301 -13.87 18.56 -21.52
N TRP A 302 -14.64 18.64 -20.44
CA TRP A 302 -15.64 17.64 -20.10
C TRP A 302 -16.78 17.62 -21.12
N GLN A 303 -17.31 18.78 -21.48
CA GLN A 303 -18.36 18.90 -22.50
C GLN A 303 -17.91 18.32 -23.85
N GLN A 304 -16.68 18.62 -24.27
CA GLN A 304 -16.08 18.10 -25.48
C GLN A 304 -15.93 16.57 -25.43
N LEU A 305 -15.43 16.03 -24.32
CA LEU A 305 -15.26 14.59 -24.14
C LEU A 305 -16.60 13.85 -24.26
N VAL A 306 -17.63 14.35 -23.58
CA VAL A 306 -18.98 13.75 -23.64
C VAL A 306 -19.55 13.82 -25.06
N ALA A 307 -19.38 14.94 -25.76
CA ALA A 307 -19.84 15.08 -27.14
C ALA A 307 -19.18 14.06 -28.09
N LEU A 308 -17.86 13.89 -27.99
CA LEU A 308 -17.11 12.91 -28.79
C LEU A 308 -17.57 11.47 -28.51
N CYS A 309 -17.93 11.15 -27.26
CA CYS A 309 -18.39 9.81 -26.91
C CYS A 309 -19.77 9.49 -27.51
N HIS A 310 -20.65 10.47 -27.63
CA HIS A 310 -21.94 10.28 -28.31
C HIS A 310 -21.77 10.00 -29.81
N GLU A 311 -20.80 10.63 -30.47
CA GLU A 311 -20.51 10.37 -31.89
C GLU A 311 -19.91 8.97 -32.11
N GLN A 312 -19.03 8.52 -31.22
CA GLN A 312 -18.42 7.18 -31.27
C GLN A 312 -19.41 6.06 -30.92
N GLY A 313 -20.40 6.34 -30.05
CA GLY A 313 -21.46 5.40 -29.69
C GLY A 313 -22.36 4.99 -30.86
N HIS A 314 -22.49 5.84 -31.88
CA HIS A 314 -23.27 5.53 -33.09
C HIS A 314 -22.50 4.75 -34.16
N SER A 315 -21.16 4.83 -34.15
CA SER A 315 -20.31 4.17 -35.15
C SER A 315 -19.91 2.73 -34.76
N HIS A 316 -19.96 2.39 -33.46
CA HIS A 316 -19.69 1.04 -32.95
C HIS A 316 -20.93 0.20 -32.62
N ALA A 317 -22.15 0.69 -32.89
CA ALA A 317 -23.37 -0.12 -32.87
C ALA A 317 -23.47 -1.11 -34.07
N SER A 318 -22.32 -1.48 -34.66
CA SER A 318 -22.22 -2.63 -35.55
C SER A 318 -22.11 -3.88 -34.67
N ALA A 319 -23.24 -4.56 -34.50
CA ALA A 319 -23.41 -5.95 -34.07
C ALA A 319 -22.18 -6.54 -33.35
N ALA A 320 -22.22 -6.58 -32.02
CA ALA A 320 -21.41 -7.54 -31.28
C ALA A 320 -21.72 -8.92 -31.86
N ALA A 321 -20.79 -9.43 -32.67
CA ALA A 321 -20.88 -10.78 -33.19
C ALA A 321 -20.76 -11.69 -31.98
N SER A 322 -21.89 -12.24 -31.55
CA SER A 322 -21.97 -13.28 -30.55
C SER A 322 -21.01 -14.42 -30.92
N THR A 323 -20.15 -14.78 -29.99
CA THR A 323 -19.15 -15.85 -30.16
C THR A 323 -19.55 -17.08 -29.36
N TRP A 324 -19.12 -18.26 -29.80
CA TRP A 324 -19.30 -19.53 -29.09
C TRP A 324 -18.00 -20.34 -29.08
N SER A 325 -17.67 -20.95 -27.94
CA SER A 325 -16.47 -21.80 -27.81
C SER A 325 -16.77 -23.25 -28.18
N CYS A 326 -15.94 -23.84 -29.03
CA CYS A 326 -16.07 -25.23 -29.42
C CYS A 326 -15.75 -26.17 -28.25
N LYS A 327 -16.70 -27.03 -27.87
CA LYS A 327 -16.52 -28.01 -26.78
C LYS A 327 -15.42 -29.05 -27.03
N HIS A 328 -14.99 -29.23 -28.28
CA HIS A 328 -13.98 -30.21 -28.65
C HIS A 328 -12.56 -29.64 -28.72
N CYS A 329 -12.37 -28.48 -29.36
CA CYS A 329 -11.05 -27.91 -29.59
C CYS A 329 -10.84 -26.54 -28.95
N THR A 330 -11.83 -26.04 -28.18
CA THR A 330 -11.81 -24.75 -27.45
C THR A 330 -11.73 -23.49 -28.32
N PHE A 331 -11.71 -23.64 -29.64
CA PHE A 331 -11.66 -22.51 -30.57
C PHE A 331 -12.91 -21.63 -30.47
N GLU A 332 -12.73 -20.32 -30.41
CA GLU A 332 -13.82 -19.34 -30.42
C GLU A 332 -14.31 -19.10 -31.85
N ASN A 333 -15.57 -19.43 -32.10
CA ASN A 333 -16.24 -19.24 -33.37
C ASN A 333 -17.21 -18.05 -33.28
N THR A 334 -17.52 -17.43 -34.41
CA THR A 334 -18.57 -16.40 -34.52
C THR A 334 -19.91 -17.07 -34.85
N GLU A 335 -21.04 -16.55 -34.31
CA GLU A 335 -22.40 -17.16 -34.39
C GLU A 335 -22.94 -17.42 -35.80
N GLN A 336 -22.25 -16.98 -36.85
CA GLN A 336 -22.67 -17.18 -38.23
C GLN A 336 -22.33 -18.57 -38.78
N ARG A 337 -21.54 -19.39 -38.07
CA ARG A 337 -21.18 -20.75 -38.52
C ARG A 337 -21.80 -21.84 -37.64
N PRO A 338 -22.54 -22.80 -38.24
CA PRO A 338 -23.07 -23.96 -37.54
C PRO A 338 -21.97 -24.98 -37.15
N ASP A 339 -20.80 -24.89 -37.76
CA ASP A 339 -19.62 -25.74 -37.61
C ASP A 339 -18.39 -24.97 -37.11
N CYS A 340 -17.54 -25.66 -36.34
CA CYS A 340 -16.30 -25.07 -35.84
C CYS A 340 -15.29 -24.88 -36.97
N SER A 341 -14.72 -23.68 -37.07
CA SER A 341 -13.77 -23.31 -38.13
C SER A 341 -12.45 -24.08 -38.09
N MET A 342 -12.09 -24.69 -36.95
CA MET A 342 -10.85 -25.45 -36.80
C MET A 342 -11.02 -26.96 -36.96
N CYS A 343 -12.12 -27.53 -36.45
CA CYS A 343 -12.31 -28.99 -36.44
C CYS A 343 -13.48 -29.48 -37.31
N GLY A 344 -14.31 -28.58 -37.83
CA GLY A 344 -15.46 -28.91 -38.69
C GLY A 344 -16.63 -29.57 -37.95
N LEU A 345 -16.62 -29.66 -36.61
CA LEU A 345 -17.69 -30.25 -35.82
C LEU A 345 -18.81 -29.23 -35.54
N PRO A 346 -20.08 -29.65 -35.53
CA PRO A 346 -21.20 -28.74 -35.30
C PRO A 346 -21.22 -28.23 -33.86
N ALA A 347 -21.81 -27.04 -33.65
CA ALA A 347 -21.82 -26.36 -32.34
C ALA A 347 -22.46 -27.16 -31.19
N ASN A 348 -23.32 -28.13 -31.54
CA ASN A 348 -24.09 -28.95 -30.60
C ASN A 348 -23.64 -30.42 -30.54
N ALA A 349 -22.49 -30.79 -31.11
CA ALA A 349 -21.93 -32.14 -31.00
C ALA A 349 -21.31 -32.40 -29.62
#